data_AF-S5YAW8-F1
#
_entry.id   AF-S5YAW8-F1
#
_cell.length_a   1.000
_cell.length_b   1.000
_cell.length_c   1.000
_cell.angle_alpha   90.00
_cell.angle_beta   90.00
_cell.angle_gamma   90.00
#
_symmetry.space_group_name_H-M   'P 1'
#
loop_
_entity.id
_entity.type
_entity.pdbx_description
1 polymer ?
#
loop_
_entity_poly.entity_id
_entity_poly.type
_entity_poly.pdbx_seq_one_letter_code
_entity_poly.pdbx_strand_id
1 'polypeptide(L)' 'LLWKDPVPAVSHDLVGEAEIASLKSQIRASGLTVSQLVSTAWAAASSFRGSDKRGGANGGRIRLQPQFGWEVNDP' A
#
# COMPACT_ATOMS: atom_id res chain seq x y z
N LEU A 1 21.42 4.61 0.58
CA LEU A 1 21.68 4.15 1.97
C LEU A 1 20.41 3.49 2.49
N LEU A 2 20.53 2.32 3.12
CA LEU A 2 19.39 1.47 3.50
C LEU A 2 18.45 2.13 4.51
N TRP A 3 18.99 2.88 5.48
CA TRP A 3 18.21 3.54 6.55
C TRP A 3 17.21 4.59 6.06
N LYS A 4 17.33 5.04 4.80
CA LYS A 4 16.41 6.00 4.18
C LYS A 4 15.13 5.35 3.64
N ASP A 5 14.95 4.05 3.87
CA ASP A 5 13.83 3.26 3.35
C ASP A 5 13.59 3.47 1.83
N PRO A 6 14.62 3.34 0.98
CA PRO A 6 14.54 3.71 -0.42
C PRO A 6 13.45 2.92 -1.16
N VAL A 7 12.83 3.56 -2.14
CA VAL A 7 11.91 2.94 -3.09
C VAL A 7 12.49 3.11 -4.50
N PRO A 8 12.27 2.16 -5.41
CA PRO A 8 12.69 2.32 -6.80
C PRO A 8 12.10 3.59 -7.42
N ALA A 9 12.86 4.21 -8.32
CA ALA A 9 12.32 5.28 -9.15
C ALA A 9 11.23 4.71 -10.08
N VAL A 10 10.29 5.57 -10.49
CA VAL A 10 9.30 5.21 -11.52
C VAL A 10 10.05 4.89 -12.82
N SER A 11 9.76 3.73 -13.40
CA SER A 11 10.45 3.21 -14.60
C SER A 11 9.52 3.01 -15.80
N HIS A 12 8.27 3.44 -15.69
CA HIS A 12 7.21 3.27 -16.68
C HIS A 12 6.21 4.42 -16.56
N ASP A 13 5.37 4.60 -17.58
CA ASP A 13 4.31 5.60 -17.56
C ASP A 13 3.27 5.28 -16.48
N LEU A 14 2.79 6.33 -15.80
CA LEU A 14 1.78 6.19 -14.77
C LEU A 14 0.40 6.00 -15.39
N VAL A 15 -0.45 5.28 -14.67
CA VAL A 15 -1.86 5.12 -15.02
C VAL A 15 -2.56 6.49 -15.12
N GLY A 16 -3.31 6.69 -16.19
CA GLY A 16 -4.15 7.87 -16.40
C GLY A 16 -5.55 7.69 -15.83
N GLU A 17 -6.43 8.65 -16.12
CA GLU A 17 -7.79 8.67 -15.58
C GLU A 17 -8.61 7.43 -16.01
N ALA A 18 -8.49 7.03 -17.28
CA ALA A 18 -9.19 5.87 -17.83
C ALA A 18 -8.72 4.56 -17.17
N GLU A 19 -7.41 4.38 -17.01
CA GLU A 19 -6.83 3.20 -16.37
C GLU A 19 -7.20 3.14 -14.88
N ILE A 20 -7.18 4.29 -14.18
CA ILE A 20 -7.61 4.39 -12.78
C ILE A 20 -9.07 3.96 -12.63
N ALA A 21 -9.97 4.42 -13.51
CA ALA A 21 -11.38 4.04 -13.48
C ALA A 21 -11.57 2.53 -13.72
N SER A 22 -10.85 1.98 -14.71
CA SER A 22 -10.84 0.55 -15.02
C SER A 22 -10.37 -0.29 -13.83
N LEU A 23 -9.24 0.05 -13.21
CA LEU A 23 -8.69 -0.67 -12.07
C LEU A 23 -9.62 -0.63 -10.85
N LYS A 24 -10.25 0.52 -10.55
CA LYS A 24 -11.26 0.61 -9.47
C LYS A 24 -12.47 -0.28 -9.72
N SER A 25 -12.88 -0.47 -10.98
CA SER A 25 -13.95 -1.41 -11.34
C SER A 25 -13.51 -2.84 -11.10
N GLN A 26 -12.31 -3.22 -11.56
CA GLN A 26 -11.75 -4.57 -11.37
C GLN A 26 -11.57 -4.93 -9.89
N ILE A 27 -11.07 -4.00 -9.06
CA ILE A 27 -10.93 -4.21 -7.60
C ILE A 27 -12.29 -4.50 -6.97
N ARG A 28 -13.35 -3.77 -7.37
CA ARG A 28 -14.72 -4.03 -6.88
C ARG A 28 -15.29 -5.36 -7.35
N ALA A 29 -14.87 -5.83 -8.53
CA ALA A 29 -15.28 -7.12 -9.09
C ALA A 29 -14.44 -8.32 -8.57
N SER A 30 -13.38 -8.07 -7.79
CA SER A 30 -12.44 -9.11 -7.34
C SER A 30 -13.00 -10.07 -6.29
N GLY A 31 -14.19 -9.82 -5.75
CA GLY A 31 -14.77 -10.58 -4.65
C GLY A 31 -14.22 -10.21 -3.26
N LEU A 32 -13.26 -9.27 -3.17
CA LEU A 32 -12.82 -8.71 -1.90
C LEU A 32 -13.91 -7.84 -1.28
N THR A 33 -14.14 -8.05 0.01
CA THR A 33 -15.13 -7.27 0.77
C THR A 33 -14.63 -5.84 0.98
N VAL A 34 -15.57 -4.91 1.20
CA VAL A 34 -15.24 -3.53 1.57
C VAL A 34 -14.35 -3.50 2.81
N SER A 35 -14.64 -4.35 3.81
CA SER A 35 -13.84 -4.44 5.04
C SER A 35 -12.38 -4.80 4.76
N GLN A 36 -12.13 -5.85 3.96
CA GLN A 36 -10.76 -6.23 3.58
C GLN A 36 -10.02 -5.11 2.85
N LEU A 37 -10.67 -4.49 1.85
CA LEU A 37 -10.06 -3.42 1.07
C LEU A 37 -9.68 -2.22 1.94
N VAL A 38 -10.59 -1.80 2.82
CA VAL A 38 -10.36 -0.65 3.71
C VAL A 38 -9.31 -0.97 4.76
N SER A 39 -9.38 -2.13 5.40
CA SER A 39 -8.43 -2.54 6.44
C SER A 39 -7.01 -2.67 5.88
N THR A 40 -6.82 -3.29 4.72
CA THR A 40 -5.49 -3.41 4.10
C THR A 40 -4.93 -2.04 3.69
N ALA A 41 -5.76 -1.15 3.12
CA ALA A 41 -5.32 0.20 2.76
C ALA A 41 -4.92 1.01 4.01
N TRP A 42 -5.70 0.88 5.10
CA TRP A 42 -5.40 1.53 6.37
C TRP A 42 -4.11 1.00 6.99
N ALA A 43 -3.95 -0.31 7.13
CA ALA A 43 -2.76 -0.95 7.69
C ALA A 43 -1.46 -0.50 7.00
N ALA A 44 -1.48 -0.34 5.68
CA ALA A 44 -0.34 0.18 4.93
C ALA A 44 -0.08 1.66 5.24
N ALA A 45 -1.10 2.52 5.14
CA ALA A 45 -0.96 3.97 5.27
C ALA A 45 -0.69 4.44 6.71
N SER A 46 -1.32 3.82 7.71
CA SER A 46 -1.23 4.20 9.12
C SER A 46 0.11 3.87 9.77
N SER A 47 0.99 3.14 9.07
CA SER A 47 2.38 2.93 9.50
C SER A 47 3.22 4.21 9.42
N PHE A 48 2.74 5.25 8.73
CA PHE A 48 3.41 6.55 8.62
C PHE A 48 3.42 7.29 9.97
N ARG A 49 4.55 7.93 10.27
CA ARG A 49 4.68 8.83 11.43
C ARG A 49 5.29 10.17 11.06
N GLY A 50 4.62 11.26 11.44
CA GLY A 50 5.03 12.62 11.07
C GLY A 50 6.34 13.11 11.70
N SER A 51 6.79 12.48 12.78
CA SER A 51 8.00 12.88 13.53
C SER A 51 9.27 12.74 12.70
N ASP A 52 9.48 11.59 12.05
CA ASP A 52 10.65 11.31 11.21
C ASP A 52 10.29 11.00 9.75
N LYS A 53 9.00 11.10 9.39
CA LYS A 53 8.45 10.89 8.04
C LYS A 53 8.70 9.48 7.48
N ARG A 54 8.95 8.50 8.34
CA ARG A 54 9.07 7.09 7.95
C ARG A 54 7.71 6.40 7.91
N GLY A 55 7.67 5.25 7.24
CA GLY A 55 6.45 4.46 7.04
C GLY A 55 5.55 5.00 5.94
N GLY A 56 4.30 4.53 5.92
CA GLY A 56 3.29 4.85 4.92
C GLY A 56 3.16 3.81 3.82
N ALA A 57 2.21 4.03 2.91
CA ALA A 57 1.85 3.06 1.88
C ALA A 57 2.87 2.98 0.70
N ASN A 58 3.68 4.01 0.50
CA ASN A 58 4.67 4.02 -0.58
C ASN A 58 5.73 2.93 -0.39
N GLY A 59 6.14 2.27 -1.49
CA GLY A 59 7.02 1.11 -1.49
C GLY A 59 6.31 -0.23 -1.28
N GLY A 60 4.99 -0.24 -1.01
CA GLY A 60 4.20 -1.47 -0.92
C GLY A 60 4.70 -2.43 0.16
N ARG A 61 5.21 -1.90 1.28
CA ARG A 61 5.90 -2.69 2.32
C ARG A 61 4.97 -3.58 3.15
N ILE A 62 3.65 -3.39 3.07
CA ILE A 62 2.66 -4.20 3.78
C ILE A 62 2.79 -5.71 3.50
N ARG A 63 3.26 -6.08 2.29
CA ARG A 63 3.50 -7.48 1.90
C ARG A 63 4.87 -8.03 2.29
N LEU A 64 5.72 -7.22 2.93
CA LEU A 64 7.09 -7.56 3.28
C LEU A 64 7.23 -7.66 4.80
N GLN A 65 8.22 -8.42 5.25
CA GLN A 65 8.58 -8.43 6.67
C GLN A 65 9.15 -7.07 7.11
N PRO A 66 8.86 -6.61 8.35
CA PRO A 66 8.01 -7.27 9.34
C PRO A 66 6.51 -6.96 9.21
N GLN A 67 6.09 -6.00 8.36
CA GLN A 67 4.69 -5.53 8.31
C GLN A 67 3.68 -6.63 7.98
N PHE A 68 4.06 -7.56 7.11
CA PHE A 68 3.23 -8.72 6.76
C PHE A 68 2.88 -9.60 7.96
N GLY A 69 3.73 -9.64 8.99
CA GLY A 69 3.55 -10.48 10.18
C GLY A 69 3.17 -9.72 11.44
N TRP A 70 2.77 -8.44 11.34
CA TRP A 70 2.31 -7.71 12.51
C TRP A 70 0.93 -8.18 12.93
N GLU A 71 0.75 -8.52 14.20
CA GLU A 71 -0.55 -8.93 14.78
C GLU A 71 -1.69 -7.95 14.45
N VAL A 72 -1.42 -6.65 14.52
CA VAL A 72 -2.42 -5.60 14.21
C VAL A 72 -2.86 -5.58 12.74
N ASN A 73 -2.12 -6.24 11.85
CA ASN A 73 -2.44 -6.39 10.45
C ASN A 73 -3.15 -7.72 10.13
N ASP A 74 -3.42 -8.55 11.14
CA ASP A 74 -4.16 -9.83 11.02
C ASP A 74 -3.57 -10.74 9.91
N PRO A 75 -2.37 -11.31 10.14
CA PRO A 75 -1.55 -11.97 9.10
C PRO A 75 -2.16 -13.25 8.50
#